data_AF-A0A336LXH3-F1
#
_entry.id   AF-A0A336LXH3-F1
#
_cell.length_a   1.000
_cell.length_b   1.000
_cell.length_c   1.000
_cell.angle_alpha   90.00
_cell.angle_beta   90.00
_cell.angle_gamma   90.00
#
_symmetry.space_group_name_H-M   'P 1'
#
loop_
_entity.id
_entity.type
_entity.pdbx_description
1 polymer ?
#
loop_
_entity_poly.entity_id
_entity_poly.type
_entity_poly.pdbx_seq_one_letter_code
_entity_poly.pdbx_strand_id
1 'polypeptide(L)'
;MEFRFDLSDLFRHPIVKINNSMLPSGFTGDRRTAFIDEDDKKRWYKEATARIAEIINEIGEASAKTQDLCVPVTTGDKLRRSDHVIYLLNEKNDRR
;
A
#
# COMPACT_ATOMS: atom_id res chain seq x y z
N MET A 1 -12.19 2.39 -6.11
CA MET A 1 -12.32 2.37 -4.65
C MET A 1 -11.81 3.69 -4.12
N GLU A 2 -12.36 4.17 -3.02
CA GLU A 2 -11.95 5.44 -2.39
C GLU A 2 -11.51 5.16 -0.96
N PHE A 3 -10.40 5.75 -0.53
CA PHE A 3 -9.84 5.62 0.82
C PHE A 3 -9.92 6.96 1.55
N ARG A 4 -9.97 6.93 2.88
CA ARG A 4 -10.08 8.14 3.73
C ARG A 4 -8.76 8.90 3.89
N PHE A 5 -7.76 8.58 3.09
CA PHE A 5 -6.42 9.16 3.16
C PHE A 5 -5.87 9.40 1.76
N ASP A 6 -4.97 10.37 1.66
CA ASP A 6 -4.31 10.68 0.40
C ASP A 6 -3.33 9.56 0.02
N LEU A 7 -3.47 9.10 -1.22
CA LEU A 7 -2.62 8.08 -1.85
C LEU A 7 -1.40 8.69 -2.54
N SER A 8 -1.38 10.00 -2.76
CA SER A 8 -0.35 10.69 -3.55
C SER A 8 1.07 10.45 -3.06
N ASP A 9 1.24 10.32 -1.74
CA ASP A 9 2.53 10.07 -1.10
C ASP A 9 3.00 8.62 -1.26
N LEU A 10 2.07 7.66 -1.33
CA LEU A 10 2.35 6.22 -1.45
C LEU A 10 2.46 5.78 -2.91
N PHE A 11 1.72 6.42 -3.81
CA PHE A 11 1.59 6.05 -5.22
C PHE A 11 2.14 7.14 -6.14
N ARG A 12 3.48 7.20 -6.22
CA ARG A 12 4.19 8.12 -7.13
C ARG A 12 4.06 7.73 -8.60
N HIS A 13 3.95 6.44 -8.87
CA HIS A 13 3.78 5.88 -10.20
C HIS A 13 2.39 5.21 -10.34
N PRO A 14 1.86 5.08 -11.57
CA PRO A 14 0.59 4.40 -11.79
C PRO A 14 0.60 2.96 -11.32
N ILE A 15 1.70 2.24 -11.54
CA ILE A 15 1.88 0.87 -11.03
C ILE A 15 2.92 0.92 -9.92
N VAL A 16 2.54 0.42 -8.75
CA VAL A 16 3.41 0.33 -7.58
C VAL A 16 3.58 -1.12 -7.18
N LYS A 17 4.84 -1.54 -7.03
CA LYS A 17 5.19 -2.87 -6.52
C LYS A 17 5.29 -2.81 -5.00
N ILE A 18 4.70 -3.78 -4.30
CA ILE A 18 4.72 -3.91 -2.84
C ILE A 18 5.13 -5.34 -2.50
N ASN A 19 6.06 -5.49 -1.56
CA ASN A 19 6.50 -6.79 -1.04
C ASN A 19 6.12 -6.92 0.45
N ASN A 20 6.63 -7.95 1.12
CA ASN A 20 6.43 -8.23 2.53
C ASN A 20 6.85 -7.10 3.51
N SER A 21 7.63 -6.11 3.07
CA SER A 21 7.92 -4.91 3.86
C SER A 21 6.70 -3.98 4.02
N MET A 22 5.63 -4.21 3.26
CA MET A 22 4.41 -3.38 3.23
C MET A 22 4.68 -1.92 2.83
N LEU A 23 5.74 -1.72 2.05
CA LEU A 23 6.12 -0.43 1.52
C LEU A 23 6.21 -0.50 -0.01
N PRO A 24 5.85 0.60 -0.71
CA PRO A 24 6.09 0.75 -2.14
C PRO A 24 7.56 0.51 -2.53
N SER A 25 7.82 -0.11 -3.67
CA SER A 25 9.16 -0.19 -4.25
C SER A 25 9.66 1.21 -4.59
N GLY A 26 10.90 1.53 -4.22
CA GLY A 26 11.41 2.89 -4.39
C GLY A 26 10.90 3.87 -3.33
N PHE A 27 10.29 3.36 -2.27
CA PHE A 27 10.01 4.12 -1.04
C PHE A 27 11.32 4.41 -0.31
N THR A 28 12.12 5.29 -0.89
CA THR A 28 12.90 6.22 -0.09
C THR A 28 11.86 7.19 0.44
N GLY A 29 11.68 7.29 1.75
CA GLY A 29 10.91 8.40 2.30
C GLY A 29 11.33 9.68 1.58
N ASP A 30 10.38 10.59 1.34
CA ASP A 30 10.63 11.78 0.54
C ASP A 30 11.95 12.46 0.94
N ARG A 31 12.64 13.23 0.08
CA ARG A 31 13.90 13.91 0.46
C ARG A 31 13.77 14.68 1.79
N ARG A 32 12.54 15.08 2.14
CA ARG A 32 12.11 15.62 3.44
C ARG A 32 12.35 14.69 4.63
N THR A 33 12.12 13.38 4.52
CA THR A 33 12.38 12.35 5.56
C THR A 33 13.84 12.16 5.94
N ALA A 34 14.79 12.67 5.14
CA ALA A 34 16.20 12.71 5.53
C ALA A 34 16.49 13.76 6.62
N PHE A 35 15.58 14.73 6.82
CA PHE A 35 15.69 15.81 7.79
C PHE A 35 14.68 15.67 8.95
N ILE A 36 13.96 14.54 9.01
CA ILE A 36 12.99 14.26 10.07
C ILE A 36 13.70 13.51 11.19
N ASP A 37 13.33 13.79 12.43
CA ASP A 37 13.76 13.04 13.61
C ASP A 37 13.49 11.54 13.43
N GLU A 38 14.33 10.67 14.01
CA GLU A 38 14.15 9.22 13.92
C GLU A 38 12.76 8.78 14.44
N ASP A 39 12.24 9.45 15.46
CA ASP A 39 10.92 9.13 16.03
C ASP A 39 9.78 9.44 15.06
N ASP A 40 9.83 10.59 14.39
CA ASP A 40 8.82 11.00 13.41
C ASP A 40 8.90 10.14 12.14
N LYS A 41 10.12 9.77 11.73
CA LYS A 41 10.33 8.82 10.64
C LYS A 41 9.66 7.48 10.94
N LYS A 42 9.86 6.95 12.16
CA LYS A 42 9.24 5.68 12.60
C LYS A 42 7.72 5.76 12.63
N ARG A 43 7.14 6.88 13.10
CA ARG A 43 5.68 7.11 13.05
C ARG A 43 5.17 7.05 11.62
N TRP A 44 5.83 7.75 10.70
CA TRP A 44 5.43 7.77 9.30
C TRP A 44 5.51 6.39 8.64
N TYR A 45 6.56 5.60 8.90
CA TYR A 45 6.63 4.21 8.43
C TYR A 45 5.47 3.35 8.96
N LYS A 46 5.12 3.50 10.23
CA LYS A 46 4.00 2.77 10.84
C LYS A 46 2.67 3.17 10.19
N GLU A 47 2.46 4.45 9.90
CA GLU A 47 1.26 4.91 9.21
C GLU A 47 1.19 4.43 7.76
N ALA A 48 2.30 4.51 7.02
CA ALA A 48 2.38 4.05 5.64
C ALA A 48 2.05 2.55 5.54
N THR A 49 2.67 1.73 6.40
CA THR A 49 2.41 0.27 6.41
C THR A 49 0.98 -0.08 6.85
N ALA A 50 0.35 0.74 7.70
CA ALA A 50 -1.06 0.57 8.07
C ALA A 50 -2.00 0.89 6.90
N ARG A 51 -1.76 2.02 6.21
CA ARG A 51 -2.52 2.42 5.01
C ARG A 51 -2.40 1.39 3.89
N ILE A 52 -1.20 0.88 3.63
CA ILE A 52 -1.00 -0.20 2.63
C ILE A 52 -1.74 -1.48 3.02
N ALA A 53 -1.74 -1.85 4.30
CA ALA A 53 -2.48 -3.03 4.76
C ALA A 53 -3.99 -2.87 4.55
N GLU A 54 -4.55 -1.69 4.82
CA GLU A 54 -5.95 -1.37 4.57
C GLU A 54 -6.29 -1.51 3.08
N ILE A 55 -5.49 -0.92 2.19
CA ILE A 55 -5.68 -1.04 0.73
C ILE A 55 -5.69 -2.50 0.28
N ILE A 56 -4.70 -3.29 0.73
CA ILE A 56 -4.58 -4.70 0.32
C ILE A 56 -5.77 -5.52 0.83
N ASN A 57 -6.26 -5.24 2.04
CA ASN A 57 -7.42 -5.95 2.59
C ASN A 57 -8.69 -5.63 1.80
N GLU A 58 -8.97 -4.35 1.51
CA GLU A 58 -10.14 -3.94 0.72
C GLU A 58 -10.12 -4.53 -0.70
N ILE A 59 -8.96 -4.47 -1.37
CA ILE A 59 -8.78 -5.09 -2.69
C ILE A 59 -8.91 -6.62 -2.61
N GLY A 60 -8.36 -7.22 -1.56
CA GLY A 60 -8.44 -8.65 -1.29
C GLY A 60 -9.87 -9.14 -1.10
N GLU A 61 -10.67 -8.42 -0.32
CA GLU A 61 -12.08 -8.71 -0.10
C GLU A 61 -12.91 -8.56 -1.38
N ALA A 62 -12.71 -7.48 -2.13
CA ALA A 62 -13.40 -7.29 -3.40
C ALA A 62 -13.03 -8.39 -4.41
N SER A 63 -11.76 -8.76 -4.50
CA SER A 63 -11.28 -9.84 -5.37
C SER A 63 -11.87 -11.19 -4.98
N ALA A 64 -11.96 -11.48 -3.67
CA ALA A 64 -12.56 -12.70 -3.16
C ALA A 64 -14.05 -12.78 -3.50
N LYS A 65 -14.79 -11.68 -3.31
CA LYS A 65 -16.21 -11.58 -3.65
C LYS A 65 -16.47 -11.80 -5.14
N THR A 66 -15.65 -11.22 -6.02
CA THR A 66 -15.78 -11.41 -7.48
C THR A 66 -15.50 -12.85 -7.90
N GLN A 67 -14.60 -13.54 -7.20
CA GLN A 67 -14.24 -14.94 -7.47
C GLN A 67 -15.10 -15.95 -6.70
N ASP A 68 -16.11 -15.50 -5.95
CA ASP A 68 -16.97 -16.33 -5.09
C ASP A 68 -16.16 -17.17 -4.07
N LEU A 69 -15.10 -16.60 -3.52
CA LEU A 69 -14.28 -17.22 -2.49
C LEU A 69 -14.85 -16.90 -1.10
N CYS A 70 -14.98 -17.92 -0.24
CA CYS A 70 -15.44 -17.74 1.15
C CYS A 70 -14.48 -16.89 2.01
N VAL A 71 -13.19 -16.86 1.67
CA VAL A 71 -12.15 -16.16 2.44
C VAL A 71 -11.19 -15.46 1.48
N PRO A 72 -10.80 -14.20 1.75
CA PRO A 72 -9.83 -13.49 0.93
C PRO A 72 -8.46 -14.19 0.95
N VAL A 73 -7.96 -14.51 -0.24
CA VAL A 73 -6.63 -15.12 -0.43
C VAL A 73 -5.52 -14.07 -0.36
N THR A 74 -5.85 -12.81 -0.64
CA THR A 74 -4.95 -11.65 -0.58
C THR A 74 -5.29 -10.81 0.65
N THR A 75 -4.39 -10.72 1.63
CA THR A 75 -4.53 -9.83 2.79
C THR A 75 -3.18 -9.25 3.18
N GLY A 76 -3.18 -8.12 3.89
CA GLY A 76 -1.95 -7.50 4.38
C GLY A 76 -1.17 -8.43 5.32
N ASP A 77 -1.84 -9.22 6.16
CA ASP A 77 -1.19 -10.18 7.05
C ASP A 77 -0.53 -11.34 6.27
N LYS A 78 -1.21 -11.85 5.23
CA LYS A 78 -0.63 -12.88 4.35
C LYS A 78 0.57 -12.35 3.57
N LEU A 79 0.53 -11.11 3.08
CA LEU A 79 1.66 -10.51 2.38
C LEU A 79 2.89 -10.36 3.29
N ARG A 80 2.71 -9.92 4.55
CA ARG A 80 3.82 -9.81 5.51
C ARG A 80 4.51 -11.15 5.81
N ARG A 81 3.77 -12.26 5.73
CA ARG A 81 4.23 -13.61 6.08
C ARG A 81 4.69 -14.44 4.87
N SER A 82 4.73 -13.86 3.68
CA SER A 82 5.07 -14.57 2.43
C SER A 82 6.08 -13.78 1.62
N ASP A 83 6.68 -14.41 0.61
CA ASP A 83 7.53 -13.73 -0.38
C ASP A 83 6.73 -13.24 -1.60
N HIS A 84 5.42 -13.06 -1.43
CA HIS A 84 4.57 -12.54 -2.48
C HIS A 84 4.90 -11.09 -2.79
N VAL A 85 4.63 -10.73 -4.05
CA VAL A 85 4.78 -9.38 -4.55
C VAL A 85 3.44 -8.98 -5.17
N ILE A 86 2.88 -7.88 -4.68
CA ILE A 86 1.65 -7.30 -5.21
C ILE A 86 2.01 -6.11 -6.10
N TYR A 87 1.34 -6.00 -7.24
CA TYR A 87 1.37 -4.83 -8.10
C TYR A 87 0.02 -4.15 -8.01
N LEU A 88 0.01 -2.89 -7.55
CA LEU A 88 -1.20 -2.08 -7.45
C LEU A 88 -1.21 -1.04 -8.56
N LEU A 89 -2.30 -1.00 -9.32
CA LEU A 89 -2.58 0.04 -10.30
C LEU A 89 -3.40 1.15 -9.63
N ASN A 90 -2.92 2.38 -9.75
CA ASN A 90 -3.59 3.60 -9.36
C ASN A 90 -3.71 4.52 -10.58
N GLU A 91 -4.94 4.79 -11.01
CA GLU A 91 -5.21 5.80 -12.00
C GLU A 91 -5.32 7.15 -11.31
N LYS A 92 -4.27 7.98 -11.43
CA LYS A 92 -4.44 9.41 -11.16
C LYS A 92 -5.44 9.92 -12.18
N ASN A 93 -6.54 10.49 -11.69
CA ASN A 93 -7.57 11.08 -12.53
C ASN A 93 -6.96 12.34 -13.17
N ASP A 94 -6.19 12.15 -14.25
CA ASP A 94 -5.59 13.20 -15.04
C ASP A 94 -6.74 13.84 -15.82
N ARG A 95 -7.47 14.74 -15.16
CA ARG A 95 -8.43 15.64 -15.81
C ARG A 95 -7.62 16.54 -16.75
N ARG A 96 -7.41 16.06 -17.97
CA ARG A 96 -7.11 16.90 -19.13
C ARG A 96 -8.31 17.74 -19.51
#